data_AF-A0A2Z2P451-F1
#
_entry.id   AF-A0A2Z2P451-F1
#
_cell.length_a   1.000
_cell.length_b   1.000
_cell.length_c   1.000
_cell.angle_alpha   90.00
_cell.angle_beta   90.00
_cell.angle_gamma   90.00
#
_symmetry.space_group_name_H-M   'P 1'
#
loop_
_entity.id
_entity.type
_entity.pdbx_description
1 polymer ?
#
loop_
_entity_poly.entity_id
_entity_poly.type
_entity_poly.pdbx_seq_one_letter_code
_entity_poly.pdbx_strand_id
1 'polypeptide(L)'
;MIAASLLATLVALQTTGESAVAIKNDNPETWTVEYPFLIRPYVADYRRCLALTNRRIAGKADFEQQHAGDVTRCVEARAKAVADSNEVLAGAKTTLSPAEVAQLFDNIGAIHIARGRDLDQQFMMRLAGAEAAGEAYEANKPKGLVIELRDASVVKARTDATAPAAQEQDKDGK
;
A
#
# COMPACT_ATOMS: atom_id res chain seq x y z
N MET A 1 38.14 14.54 -16.79
CA MET A 1 37.17 14.83 -15.71
C MET A 1 35.74 14.61 -16.24
N ILE A 2 35.33 13.35 -16.42
CA ILE A 2 34.01 12.99 -16.99
C ILE A 2 33.26 11.99 -16.08
N ALA A 3 33.88 11.51 -15.01
CA ALA A 3 33.32 10.45 -14.17
C ALA A 3 32.42 10.94 -13.01
N ALA A 4 32.41 12.25 -12.70
CA ALA A 4 31.70 12.75 -11.51
C ALA A 4 30.21 13.07 -11.75
N SER A 5 29.77 13.20 -13.01
CA SER A 5 28.41 13.65 -13.33
C SER A 5 27.38 12.53 -13.45
N LEU A 6 27.80 11.26 -13.48
CA LEU A 6 26.90 10.10 -13.64
C LEU A 6 26.38 9.53 -12.31
N LEU A 7 26.97 9.89 -11.17
CA LEU A 7 26.50 9.43 -9.86
C LEU A 7 25.33 10.24 -9.29
N ALA A 8 25.12 11.47 -9.75
CA ALA A 8 24.10 12.36 -9.20
C ALA A 8 22.66 11.97 -9.61
N THR A 9 22.48 11.34 -10.77
CA THR A 9 21.16 10.94 -11.27
C THR A 9 20.61 9.67 -10.61
N LEU A 10 21.45 8.81 -10.03
CA LEU A 10 20.97 7.61 -9.33
C LEU A 10 20.43 7.90 -7.92
N VAL A 11 20.85 8.99 -7.28
CA VAL A 11 20.37 9.36 -5.94
C VAL A 11 18.96 9.97 -5.99
N ALA A 12 18.59 10.61 -7.11
CA ALA A 12 17.28 11.22 -7.27
C ALA A 12 16.12 10.21 -7.46
N LEU A 13 16.42 8.94 -7.80
CA LEU A 13 15.38 7.91 -7.93
C LEU A 13 15.00 7.22 -6.61
N GLN A 14 15.72 7.48 -5.52
CA GLN A 14 15.47 6.81 -4.24
C GLN A 14 14.60 7.62 -3.27
N THR A 15 14.17 8.84 -3.62
CA THR A 15 13.52 9.76 -2.65
C THR A 15 12.00 9.90 -2.77
N THR A 16 11.31 9.12 -3.61
CA THR A 16 9.83 9.06 -3.59
C THR A 16 9.32 7.75 -2.98
N GLY A 17 10.01 7.26 -1.95
CA GLY A 17 9.45 6.28 -1.02
C GLY A 17 8.84 7.03 0.16
N GLU A 18 7.77 7.77 -0.07
CA GLU A 18 6.97 8.32 1.04
C GLU A 18 6.44 7.11 1.81
N SER A 19 7.15 6.78 2.88
CA SER A 19 6.83 5.65 3.75
C SER A 19 5.36 5.81 4.13
N ALA A 20 4.53 4.84 3.75
CA ALA A 20 3.12 4.78 4.08
C ALA A 20 2.89 5.18 5.55
N VAL A 21 2.62 6.45 5.80
CA VAL A 21 2.23 6.90 7.13
C VAL A 21 0.80 6.42 7.27
N ALA A 22 0.58 5.43 8.12
CA ALA A 22 -0.76 5.05 8.52
C ALA A 22 -1.46 6.33 9.01
N ILE A 23 -2.52 6.75 8.32
CA ILE A 23 -3.34 7.85 8.83
C ILE A 23 -3.91 7.35 10.15
N LYS A 24 -3.43 7.94 11.24
CA LYS A 24 -3.90 7.62 12.58
C LYS A 24 -5.29 8.23 12.67
N ASN A 25 -6.31 7.39 12.67
CA ASN A 25 -7.66 7.85 12.97
C ASN A 25 -7.69 8.22 14.46
N ASP A 26 -7.69 9.53 14.74
CA ASP A 26 -7.35 10.11 16.05
C ASP A 26 -8.42 9.97 17.13
N ASN A 27 -9.48 9.18 16.91
CA ASN A 27 -10.43 8.88 17.97
C ASN A 27 -10.16 7.49 18.60
N PRO A 28 -9.31 7.38 19.65
CA PRO A 28 -9.02 6.10 20.29
C PRO A 28 -10.28 5.38 20.79
N GLU A 29 -11.34 6.12 21.14
CA GLU A 29 -12.63 5.56 21.59
C GLU A 29 -13.40 4.83 20.47
N THR A 30 -13.05 5.05 19.19
CA THR A 30 -13.67 4.36 18.05
C THR A 30 -12.93 3.10 17.60
N TRP A 31 -11.76 2.78 18.18
CA TRP A 31 -10.95 1.61 17.76
C TRP A 31 -10.67 0.62 18.87
N THR A 32 -10.84 1.04 20.12
CA THR A 32 -10.66 0.20 21.30
C THR A 32 -11.98 0.00 22.02
N VAL A 33 -12.19 -1.21 22.52
CA VAL A 33 -13.37 -1.57 23.30
C VAL A 33 -12.89 -2.04 24.65
N GLU A 34 -13.39 -1.42 25.71
CA GLU A 34 -13.12 -1.83 27.08
C GLU A 34 -14.12 -2.90 27.52
N TYR A 35 -13.63 -3.88 28.26
CA TYR A 35 -14.46 -4.96 28.79
C TYR A 35 -13.80 -5.63 30.01
N PRO A 36 -14.58 -6.29 30.88
CA PRO A 36 -14.05 -7.05 31.99
C PRO A 36 -13.06 -8.12 31.55
N PHE A 37 -12.00 -8.30 32.33
CA PHE A 37 -10.97 -9.32 32.04
C PHE A 37 -11.56 -10.73 31.90
N LEU A 38 -12.60 -11.05 32.68
CA LEU A 38 -13.29 -12.34 32.68
C LEU A 38 -13.79 -12.78 31.29
N ILE A 39 -14.21 -11.83 30.46
CA ILE A 39 -14.79 -12.15 29.13
C ILE A 39 -13.77 -12.03 27.98
N ARG A 40 -12.50 -11.76 28.31
CA ARG A 40 -11.42 -11.65 27.32
C ARG A 40 -11.29 -12.88 26.40
N PRO A 41 -11.44 -14.13 26.87
CA PRO A 41 -11.39 -15.29 25.98
C PRO A 41 -12.49 -15.25 24.91
N TYR A 42 -13.73 -14.95 25.30
CA TYR A 42 -14.87 -14.90 24.37
C TYR A 42 -14.76 -13.77 23.34
N VAL A 43 -14.26 -12.61 23.76
CA VAL A 43 -13.92 -11.53 22.83
C VAL A 43 -12.84 -11.96 21.84
N ALA A 44 -11.80 -12.67 22.31
CA ALA A 44 -10.74 -13.18 21.44
C ALA A 44 -11.29 -14.21 20.43
N ASP A 45 -12.20 -15.07 20.84
CA ASP A 45 -12.81 -16.09 19.98
C ASP A 45 -13.60 -15.45 18.84
N TYR A 46 -14.44 -14.47 19.15
CA TYR A 46 -15.17 -13.71 18.14
C TYR A 46 -14.23 -12.98 17.18
N ARG A 47 -13.20 -12.30 17.70
CA ARG A 47 -12.18 -11.63 16.89
C ARG A 47 -11.42 -12.60 15.98
N ARG A 48 -11.15 -13.83 16.41
CA ARG A 48 -10.53 -14.85 15.56
C ARG A 48 -11.43 -15.26 14.40
N CYS A 49 -12.75 -15.34 14.61
CA CYS A 49 -13.68 -15.58 13.50
C CYS A 49 -13.65 -14.44 12.47
N LEU A 50 -13.57 -13.19 12.93
CA LEU A 50 -13.51 -12.01 12.07
C LEU A 50 -12.19 -11.91 11.29
N ALA A 51 -11.08 -12.40 11.86
CA ALA A 51 -9.74 -12.26 11.32
C ALA A 51 -9.41 -13.26 10.18
N LEU A 52 -10.23 -13.30 9.13
CA LEU A 52 -9.95 -14.14 7.96
C LEU A 52 -8.73 -13.61 7.18
N THR A 53 -7.83 -14.52 6.83
CA THR A 53 -6.56 -14.21 6.15
C THR A 53 -6.66 -14.14 4.63
N ASN A 54 -7.73 -14.65 4.02
CA ASN A 54 -7.92 -14.69 2.57
C ASN A 54 -8.70 -13.48 2.05
N ARG A 55 -8.18 -12.27 2.27
CA ARG A 55 -8.73 -11.05 1.67
C ARG A 55 -8.47 -11.04 0.16
N ARG A 56 -9.46 -10.66 -0.63
CA ARG A 56 -9.30 -10.49 -2.07
C ARG A 56 -8.74 -9.09 -2.33
N ILE A 57 -7.60 -9.00 -3.00
CA ILE A 57 -7.05 -7.72 -3.46
C ILE A 57 -7.14 -7.72 -4.99
N ALA A 58 -8.12 -6.99 -5.53
CA ALA A 58 -8.41 -6.96 -6.97
C ALA A 58 -8.28 -5.55 -7.58
N GLY A 59 -7.45 -4.69 -6.97
CA GLY A 59 -7.28 -3.30 -7.39
C GLY A 59 -8.52 -2.42 -7.13
N LYS A 60 -9.39 -2.84 -6.22
CA LYS A 60 -10.60 -2.12 -5.82
C LYS A 60 -10.59 -1.87 -4.32
N ALA A 61 -11.17 -0.75 -3.91
CA ALA A 61 -11.46 -0.43 -2.53
C ALA A 61 -12.78 -1.13 -2.12
N ASP A 62 -12.69 -2.43 -1.77
CA ASP A 62 -13.82 -3.25 -1.33
C ASP A 62 -13.60 -3.93 0.05
N PHE A 63 -12.63 -3.44 0.83
CA PHE A 63 -12.31 -4.00 2.15
C PHE A 63 -13.46 -3.82 3.15
N GLU A 64 -14.17 -2.69 3.15
CA GLU A 64 -15.36 -2.48 4.00
C GLU A 64 -16.41 -3.56 3.74
N GLN A 65 -16.68 -3.86 2.47
CA GLN A 65 -17.63 -4.89 2.07
C GLN A 65 -17.16 -6.29 2.50
N GLN A 66 -15.87 -6.60 2.32
CA GLN A 66 -15.29 -7.87 2.77
C GLN A 66 -15.39 -8.03 4.31
N HIS A 67 -15.16 -6.96 5.07
CA HIS A 67 -15.26 -6.97 6.53
C HIS A 67 -16.72 -7.07 6.99
N ALA A 68 -17.66 -6.42 6.32
CA ALA A 68 -19.09 -6.59 6.57
C ALA A 68 -19.53 -8.05 6.34
N GLY A 69 -19.01 -8.70 5.30
CA GLY A 69 -19.24 -10.12 5.04
C GLY A 69 -18.74 -11.03 6.17
N ASP A 70 -17.64 -10.69 6.85
CA ASP A 70 -17.17 -11.45 8.01
C ASP A 70 -18.15 -11.36 9.19
N VAL A 71 -18.69 -10.17 9.46
CA VAL A 71 -19.65 -9.98 10.54
C VAL A 71 -20.89 -10.85 10.31
N THR A 72 -21.38 -10.91 9.07
CA THR A 72 -22.49 -11.81 8.71
C THR A 72 -22.11 -13.28 8.90
N ARG A 73 -20.93 -13.71 8.43
CA ARG A 73 -20.47 -15.10 8.60
C ARG A 73 -20.33 -15.50 10.08
N CYS A 74 -19.86 -14.57 10.91
CA CYS A 74 -19.52 -14.82 12.31
C CYS A 74 -20.68 -14.61 13.28
N VAL A 75 -21.94 -14.57 12.80
CA VAL A 75 -23.12 -14.35 13.66
C VAL A 75 -23.27 -15.41 14.75
N GLU A 76 -23.00 -16.69 14.45
CA GLU A 76 -23.07 -17.77 15.43
C GLU A 76 -21.96 -17.66 16.48
N ALA A 77 -20.74 -17.33 16.04
CA ALA A 77 -19.61 -17.10 16.94
C ALA A 77 -19.89 -15.91 17.87
N ARG A 78 -20.53 -14.84 17.36
CA ARG A 78 -21.00 -13.71 18.17
C ARG A 78 -22.02 -14.17 19.21
N ALA A 79 -23.09 -14.86 18.77
CA ALA A 79 -24.16 -15.30 19.66
C ALA A 79 -23.63 -16.19 20.80
N LYS A 80 -22.74 -17.14 20.47
CA LYS A 80 -22.07 -17.98 21.45
C LYS A 80 -21.21 -17.16 22.42
N ALA A 81 -20.38 -16.25 21.90
CA ALA A 81 -19.50 -15.44 22.75
C ALA A 81 -20.29 -14.53 23.71
N VAL A 82 -21.44 -13.99 23.28
CA VAL A 82 -22.35 -13.22 24.13
C VAL A 82 -22.96 -14.11 25.23
N ALA A 83 -23.44 -15.30 24.88
CA ALA A 83 -24.01 -16.24 25.85
C ALA A 83 -22.98 -16.66 26.91
N ASP A 84 -21.81 -17.13 26.48
CA ASP A 84 -20.74 -17.56 27.38
C ASP A 84 -20.22 -16.40 28.25
N SER A 85 -20.15 -15.18 27.69
CA SER A 85 -19.78 -13.97 28.45
C SER A 85 -20.79 -13.66 29.55
N ASN A 86 -22.09 -13.74 29.25
CA ASN A 86 -23.14 -13.50 30.23
C ASN A 86 -23.16 -14.55 31.34
N GLU A 87 -22.87 -15.81 31.00
CA GLU A 87 -22.76 -16.89 31.99
C GLU A 87 -21.61 -16.63 32.97
N VAL A 88 -20.42 -16.24 32.48
CA VAL A 88 -19.26 -15.97 33.35
C VAL A 88 -19.41 -14.68 34.15
N LEU A 89 -20.11 -13.68 33.61
CA LEU A 89 -20.38 -12.44 34.34
C LEU A 89 -21.52 -12.60 35.37
N ALA A 90 -22.28 -13.69 35.33
CA ALA A 90 -23.31 -13.96 36.33
C ALA A 90 -22.70 -14.06 37.74
N GLY A 91 -23.08 -13.15 38.63
CA GLY A 91 -22.54 -13.07 39.99
C GLY A 91 -21.15 -12.46 40.11
N ALA A 92 -20.55 -12.02 39.00
CA ALA A 92 -19.32 -11.22 39.03
C ALA A 92 -19.61 -9.80 39.52
N LYS A 93 -18.63 -9.17 40.19
CA LYS A 93 -18.70 -7.75 40.57
C LYS A 93 -18.43 -6.86 39.35
N THR A 94 -19.37 -6.84 38.41
CA THR A 94 -19.34 -5.98 37.22
C THR A 94 -20.63 -5.17 37.13
N THR A 95 -20.55 -4.00 36.51
CA THR A 95 -21.72 -3.18 36.15
C THR A 95 -22.27 -3.54 34.78
N LEU A 96 -21.60 -4.44 34.03
CA LEU A 96 -21.97 -4.77 32.66
C LEU A 96 -23.20 -5.68 32.64
N SER A 97 -24.32 -5.15 32.17
CA SER A 97 -25.56 -5.88 31.97
C SER A 97 -25.51 -6.80 30.74
N PRO A 98 -26.41 -7.80 30.64
CA PRO A 98 -26.47 -8.65 29.45
C PRO A 98 -26.71 -7.91 28.14
N ALA A 99 -27.46 -6.79 28.19
CA ALA A 99 -27.69 -5.93 27.04
C ALA A 99 -26.39 -5.19 26.64
N GLU A 100 -25.63 -4.69 27.61
CA GLU A 100 -24.33 -4.06 27.36
C GLU A 100 -23.30 -5.05 26.84
N VAL A 101 -23.34 -6.31 27.27
CA VAL A 101 -22.52 -7.38 26.68
C VAL A 101 -22.90 -7.58 25.21
N ALA A 102 -24.19 -7.67 24.87
CA ALA A 102 -24.58 -7.78 23.45
C ALA A 102 -24.09 -6.59 22.61
N GLN A 103 -24.25 -5.37 23.14
CA GLN A 103 -23.79 -4.14 22.50
C GLN A 103 -22.26 -4.10 22.35
N LEU A 104 -21.52 -4.61 23.33
CA LEU A 104 -20.05 -4.74 23.27
C LEU A 104 -19.62 -5.52 22.02
N PHE A 105 -20.27 -6.66 21.77
CA PHE A 105 -19.95 -7.50 20.61
C PHE A 105 -20.42 -6.88 19.29
N ASP A 106 -21.51 -6.11 19.30
CA ASP A 106 -21.92 -5.30 18.14
C ASP A 106 -20.88 -4.22 17.81
N ASN A 107 -20.38 -3.53 18.83
CA ASN A 107 -19.33 -2.52 18.68
C ASN A 107 -18.06 -3.14 18.10
N ILE A 108 -17.65 -4.33 18.55
CA ILE A 108 -16.51 -5.05 17.97
C ILE A 108 -16.72 -5.31 16.47
N GLY A 109 -17.92 -5.72 16.05
CA GLY A 109 -18.26 -5.92 14.65
C GLY A 109 -18.23 -4.61 13.84
N ALA A 110 -18.81 -3.54 14.37
CA ALA A 110 -18.79 -2.22 13.74
C ALA A 110 -17.36 -1.68 13.54
N ILE A 111 -16.49 -1.85 14.54
CA ILE A 111 -15.08 -1.47 14.46
C ILE A 111 -14.34 -2.29 13.40
N HIS A 112 -14.66 -3.58 13.26
CA HIS A 112 -14.11 -4.43 12.20
C HIS A 112 -14.47 -3.91 10.81
N ILE A 113 -15.72 -3.49 10.60
CA ILE A 113 -16.15 -2.88 9.33
C ILE A 113 -15.45 -1.53 9.10
N ALA A 114 -15.37 -0.69 10.12
CA ALA A 114 -14.70 0.61 10.05
C ALA A 114 -13.20 0.47 9.69
N ARG A 115 -12.52 -0.58 10.16
CA ARG A 115 -11.15 -0.95 9.73
C ARG A 115 -11.08 -1.20 8.22
N GLY A 116 -12.05 -1.93 7.66
CA GLY A 116 -12.14 -2.15 6.22
C GLY A 116 -12.27 -0.83 5.44
N ARG A 117 -13.16 0.07 5.90
CA ARG A 117 -13.34 1.39 5.29
C ARG A 117 -12.08 2.26 5.34
N ASP A 118 -11.33 2.21 6.43
CA ASP A 118 -10.06 2.92 6.54
C ASP A 118 -9.04 2.39 5.54
N LEU A 119 -8.96 1.07 5.35
CA LEU A 119 -8.12 0.46 4.31
C LEU A 119 -8.55 0.90 2.90
N ASP A 120 -9.85 1.00 2.64
CA ASP A 120 -10.39 1.50 1.38
C ASP A 120 -9.96 2.96 1.12
N GLN A 121 -10.08 3.83 2.12
CA GLN A 121 -9.61 5.22 2.02
C GLN A 121 -8.11 5.29 1.74
N GLN A 122 -7.31 4.51 2.47
CA GLN A 122 -5.87 4.42 2.25
C GLN A 122 -5.50 3.89 0.86
N PHE A 123 -6.26 2.92 0.35
CA PHE A 123 -6.07 2.40 -1.00
C PHE A 123 -6.34 3.49 -2.05
N MET A 124 -7.46 4.21 -1.92
CA MET A 124 -7.84 5.26 -2.86
C MET A 124 -6.87 6.45 -2.84
N MET A 125 -6.38 6.87 -1.66
CA MET A 125 -5.37 7.92 -1.58
C MET A 125 -4.07 7.53 -2.28
N ARG A 126 -3.63 6.27 -2.13
CA ARG A 126 -2.43 5.78 -2.82
C ARG A 126 -2.62 5.72 -4.34
N LEU A 127 -3.80 5.29 -4.80
CA LEU A 127 -4.11 5.26 -6.22
C LEU A 127 -4.07 6.66 -6.83
N ALA A 128 -4.75 7.62 -6.20
CA ALA A 128 -4.74 9.02 -6.64
C ALA A 128 -3.33 9.64 -6.63
N GLY A 129 -2.52 9.33 -5.61
CA GLY A 129 -1.13 9.79 -5.55
C GLY A 129 -0.26 9.20 -6.67
N ALA A 130 -0.44 7.92 -7.00
CA ALA A 130 0.26 7.27 -8.10
C ALA A 130 -0.14 7.83 -9.47
N GLU A 131 -1.43 8.12 -9.67
CA GLU A 131 -1.93 8.79 -10.88
C GLU A 131 -1.31 10.18 -11.03
N ALA A 132 -1.35 11.01 -9.98
CA ALA A 132 -0.75 12.34 -10.00
C ALA A 132 0.77 12.32 -10.27
N ALA A 133 1.49 11.35 -9.69
CA ALA A 133 2.92 11.15 -9.95
C ALA A 133 3.18 10.75 -11.42
N GLY A 134 2.32 9.90 -11.98
CA GLY A 134 2.37 9.52 -13.40
C GLY A 134 2.14 10.72 -14.32
N GLU A 135 1.12 11.53 -14.04
CA GLU A 135 0.83 12.76 -14.79
C GLU A 135 1.99 13.76 -14.71
N ALA A 136 2.58 13.95 -13.53
CA ALA A 136 3.73 14.82 -13.35
C ALA A 136 4.96 14.33 -14.12
N TYR A 137 5.20 13.01 -14.12
CA TYR A 137 6.26 12.41 -14.95
C TYR A 137 6.00 12.65 -16.44
N GLU A 138 4.78 12.38 -16.92
CA GLU A 138 4.41 12.55 -18.32
C GLU A 138 4.42 14.01 -18.79
N ALA A 139 4.11 14.96 -17.91
CA ALA A 139 4.17 16.40 -18.19
C ALA A 139 5.62 16.91 -18.26
N ASN A 140 6.49 16.40 -17.39
CA ASN A 140 7.88 16.84 -17.26
C ASN A 140 8.89 15.96 -18.01
N LYS A 141 8.45 14.84 -18.60
CA LYS A 141 9.34 14.02 -19.41
C LYS A 141 9.88 14.87 -20.57
N PRO A 142 11.20 14.83 -20.84
CA PRO A 142 11.76 15.58 -21.94
C PRO A 142 11.09 15.14 -23.24
N LYS A 143 10.28 16.03 -23.82
CA LYS A 143 9.64 15.83 -25.12
C LYS A 143 10.72 15.94 -26.21
N GLY A 144 11.38 14.82 -26.49
CA GLY A 144 12.27 14.64 -27.63
C GLY A 144 13.75 14.87 -27.33
N LEU A 145 14.50 13.77 -27.25
CA LEU A 145 15.56 13.58 -28.23
C LEU A 145 15.15 12.37 -29.08
N VAL A 146 14.18 12.58 -29.98
CA VAL A 146 14.12 11.74 -31.18
C VAL A 146 15.36 12.13 -31.94
N ILE A 147 16.47 11.41 -31.71
CA ILE A 147 17.51 11.34 -32.72
C ILE A 147 16.80 10.64 -33.87
N GLU A 148 16.21 11.41 -34.78
CA GLU A 148 15.92 10.89 -36.09
C GLU A 148 17.26 10.36 -36.59
N LEU A 149 17.41 9.04 -36.62
CA LEU A 149 18.52 8.32 -37.26
C LEU A 149 18.51 8.53 -38.78
N ARG A 150 18.17 9.73 -39.25
CA ARG A 150 18.27 10.16 -40.64
C ARG A 150 19.66 10.71 -40.99
N ASP A 151 20.48 11.08 -40.01
CA ASP A 151 21.81 11.66 -40.26
C ASP A 151 23.01 10.85 -39.74
N ALA A 152 22.81 9.60 -39.31
CA ALA A 152 23.95 8.71 -39.02
C ALA A 152 24.80 8.40 -40.28
N SER A 153 24.28 8.68 -41.48
CA SER A 153 25.04 8.61 -42.74
C SER A 153 25.89 9.86 -43.02
N VAL A 154 25.53 11.02 -42.47
CA VAL A 154 26.23 12.30 -42.75
C VAL A 154 27.50 12.45 -41.91
N VAL A 155 27.53 11.88 -40.71
CA VAL A 155 28.71 11.95 -39.83
C VAL A 155 29.87 11.11 -40.38
N LYS A 156 29.61 10.00 -41.07
CA LYS A 156 30.66 9.16 -41.67
C LYS A 156 31.28 9.80 -42.92
N ALA A 157 30.49 10.55 -43.70
CA ALA A 157 31.00 11.20 -44.92
C ALA A 157 31.98 12.36 -44.64
N ARG A 158 31.89 13.02 -43.48
CA ARG A 158 32.83 14.09 -43.11
C ARG A 158 34.14 13.59 -42.50
N THR A 159 34.14 12.41 -41.88
CA THR A 159 35.37 11.83 -41.32
C THR A 159 36.25 11.20 -42.39
N ASP A 160 35.65 10.63 -43.45
CA ASP A 160 36.41 10.05 -44.56
C ASP A 160 36.99 11.11 -45.51
N ALA A 161 36.37 12.29 -45.62
CA ALA A 161 36.84 13.39 -46.48
C ALA A 161 37.95 14.27 -45.84
N THR A 162 38.19 14.15 -44.53
CA THR A 162 39.22 14.94 -43.80
C THR A 162 40.35 14.10 -43.21
N ALA A 163 40.36 12.78 -43.44
CA ALA A 163 41.53 11.97 -43.16
C ALA A 163 42.63 12.26 -44.22
N PRO A 164 43.80 12.78 -43.83
CA PRO A 164 44.93 12.85 -44.76
C PRO A 164 45.31 11.42 -45.17
N ALA A 165 45.57 11.24 -46.47
CA ALA A 165 46.10 9.98 -46.99
C ALA A 165 47.37 9.61 -46.22
N ALA A 166 47.37 8.42 -45.62
CA ALA A 166 48.58 7.82 -45.08
C ALA A 166 49.58 7.68 -46.23
N GLN A 167 50.70 8.41 -46.16
CA GLN A 167 51.83 8.16 -47.03
C GLN A 167 52.46 6.83 -46.60
N GLU A 168 52.23 5.77 -47.39
CA GLU A 168 53.09 4.61 -47.39
C GLU A 168 54.50 5.05 -47.86
N GLN A 169 55.42 5.20 -46.91
CA GLN A 169 56.84 5.11 -47.23
C GLN A 169 57.18 3.65 -47.41
N ASP A 170 57.22 3.25 -48.68
CA ASP A 170 57.79 1.99 -49.14
C ASP A 170 59.26 1.92 -48.70
N LYS A 171 59.53 1.09 -47.69
CA LYS A 171 60.89 0.72 -47.30
C LYS A 171 61.13 -0.69 -47.80
N ASP A 172 61.50 -0.80 -49.08
CA ASP A 172 62.42 -1.82 -49.58
C ASP A 172 62.89 -1.49 -51.01
N GLY A 173 64.20 -1.29 -51.19
CA GLY A 173 64.87 -1.56 -52.47
C GLY A 173 65.77 -0.50 -53.10
N LYS A 174 66.90 -0.15 -52.48
CA LYS A 174 68.27 -0.27 -53.08
C LYS A 174 69.36 0.25 -52.16
#